data_AF-A0A4Q2IUB0-F1
#
_entry.id   AF-A0A4Q2IUB0-F1
#
_cell.length_a   1.000
_cell.length_b   1.000
_cell.length_c   1.000
_cell.angle_alpha   90.00
_cell.angle_beta   90.00
_cell.angle_gamma   90.00
#
_symmetry.space_group_name_H-M   'P 1'
#
loop_
_entity.id
_entity.type
_entity.pdbx_description
1 polymer ?
#
loop_
_entity_poly.entity_id
_entity_poly.type
_entity_poly.pdbx_seq_one_letter_code
_entity_poly.pdbx_strand_id
1 'polypeptide(L)'
;MQHRKFLSAALFGATVLCTVPALADEAGDSRWEALKSRMSNIADNGTDAVYLSGWAHHGRDTYSREKLDQLNEKSWGGGYGRTLRNASGNDESLYAMAISDSHKKPQLMAGYAYEWVYPIADTGLEAGLGYTAMLMSRQDYFNGIPFPIALPLASVGTQSTKLMASYVPRLSKNKGNGDVLFMFLRVEFH
;
A
#
# COMPACT_ATOMS: atom_id res chain seq x y z
N MET A 1 14.80 -43.32 18.47
CA MET A 1 15.45 -42.48 17.44
C MET A 1 14.38 -41.60 16.80
N GLN A 2 14.31 -40.33 17.21
CA GLN A 2 13.37 -39.33 16.69
C GLN A 2 13.99 -38.66 15.46
N HIS A 3 13.41 -38.84 14.28
CA HIS A 3 13.77 -38.05 13.10
C HIS A 3 12.92 -36.78 13.05
N ARG A 4 13.51 -35.67 13.48
CA ARG A 4 13.02 -34.31 13.24
C ARG A 4 13.19 -34.00 11.76
N LYS A 5 12.09 -34.01 10.99
CA LYS A 5 12.06 -33.42 9.65
C LYS A 5 11.92 -31.90 9.82
N PHE A 6 13.02 -31.18 9.66
CA PHE A 6 12.98 -29.73 9.50
C PHE A 6 12.32 -29.43 8.15
N LEU A 7 11.12 -28.85 8.19
CA LEU A 7 10.39 -28.36 7.03
C LEU A 7 11.22 -27.25 6.36
N SER A 8 11.62 -27.51 5.12
CA SER A 8 12.25 -26.53 4.24
C SER A 8 11.29 -25.35 4.06
N ALA A 9 11.74 -24.16 4.47
CA ALA A 9 11.10 -22.90 4.13
C ALA A 9 11.26 -22.68 2.63
N ALA A 10 10.22 -23.01 1.86
CA ALA A 10 10.16 -22.67 0.45
C ALA A 10 9.87 -21.16 0.34
N LEU A 11 10.93 -20.40 0.14
CA LEU A 11 10.89 -19.01 -0.31
C LEU A 11 10.33 -19.00 -1.75
N PHE A 12 9.02 -18.94 -1.90
CA PHE A 12 8.41 -18.71 -3.22
C PHE A 12 8.33 -17.21 -3.46
N GLY A 13 9.36 -16.70 -4.12
CA GLY A 13 9.38 -15.36 -4.70
C GLY A 13 8.25 -15.25 -5.72
N ALA A 14 7.24 -14.45 -5.40
CA ALA A 14 6.32 -13.91 -6.39
C ALA A 14 7.03 -12.72 -7.04
N THR A 15 7.69 -12.97 -8.18
CA THR A 15 8.17 -11.93 -9.08
C THR A 15 6.95 -11.25 -9.68
N VAL A 16 6.37 -10.29 -8.95
CA VAL A 16 5.54 -9.27 -9.59
C VAL A 16 6.51 -8.44 -10.42
N LEU A 17 6.38 -8.53 -11.74
CA LEU A 17 7.01 -7.62 -12.69
C LEU A 17 6.46 -6.21 -12.43
N CYS A 18 6.94 -5.55 -11.38
CA CYS A 18 7.04 -4.10 -11.38
C CYS A 18 8.00 -3.77 -12.52
N THR A 19 7.57 -3.06 -13.55
CA THR A 19 8.48 -2.45 -14.52
C THR A 19 9.28 -1.36 -13.83
N VAL A 20 10.21 -1.75 -12.97
CA VAL A 20 11.43 -0.99 -12.73
C VAL A 20 12.39 -1.52 -13.78
N PRO A 21 12.96 -0.71 -14.69
CA PRO A 21 13.80 -1.22 -15.77
C PRO A 21 14.96 -2.00 -15.15
N ALA A 22 14.89 -3.32 -15.29
CA ALA A 22 15.86 -4.26 -14.76
C ALA A 22 16.93 -4.46 -15.83
N LEU A 23 18.04 -3.74 -15.69
CA LEU A 23 19.35 -4.11 -16.20
C LEU A 23 20.30 -4.10 -15.00
N ALA A 24 21.20 -5.08 -14.93
CA ALA A 24 21.91 -5.49 -13.72
C ALA A 24 23.34 -4.91 -13.64
N ASP A 25 23.78 -4.70 -12.39
CA ASP A 25 25.08 -4.24 -11.87
C ASP A 25 25.51 -2.77 -12.06
N GLU A 26 25.90 -2.25 -13.22
CA GLU A 26 26.26 -0.81 -13.33
C GLU A 26 25.03 0.11 -13.23
N ALA A 27 23.87 -0.42 -13.61
CA ALA A 27 22.59 0.23 -13.42
C ALA A 27 22.11 0.15 -11.95
N GLY A 28 22.70 -0.67 -11.09
CA GLY A 28 22.27 -0.85 -9.70
C GLY A 28 22.50 0.41 -8.86
N ASP A 29 23.74 0.91 -8.86
CA ASP A 29 24.12 2.11 -8.12
C ASP A 29 23.40 3.35 -8.68
N SER A 30 23.33 3.49 -10.00
CA SER A 30 22.60 4.61 -10.62
C SER A 30 21.09 4.56 -10.37
N ARG A 31 20.45 3.38 -10.37
CA ARG A 31 19.04 3.24 -10.01
C ARG A 31 18.79 3.49 -8.53
N TRP A 32 19.73 3.12 -7.66
CA TRP A 32 19.64 3.38 -6.24
C TRP A 32 19.77 4.86 -5.92
N GLU A 33 20.73 5.56 -6.53
CA GLU A 33 20.85 7.01 -6.42
C GLU A 33 19.65 7.74 -7.03
N ALA A 34 19.09 7.25 -8.15
CA ALA A 34 17.85 7.79 -8.70
C ALA A 34 16.65 7.61 -7.74
N LEU A 35 16.54 6.44 -7.10
CA LEU A 35 15.49 6.19 -6.10
C LEU A 35 15.66 7.10 -4.88
N LYS A 36 16.88 7.22 -4.33
CA LYS A 36 17.17 8.15 -3.24
C LYS A 36 16.82 9.58 -3.62
N SER A 37 17.28 10.05 -4.78
CA SER A 37 17.00 11.39 -5.27
C SER A 37 15.49 11.64 -5.41
N ARG A 38 14.74 10.68 -5.95
CA ARG A 38 13.28 10.75 -6.03
C ARG A 38 12.64 10.83 -4.64
N MET A 39 13.05 9.98 -3.70
CA MET A 39 12.53 10.00 -2.33
C MET A 39 12.85 11.30 -1.60
N SER A 40 14.10 11.79 -1.69
CA SER A 40 14.52 13.08 -1.14
C SER A 40 13.72 14.22 -1.74
N ASN A 41 13.50 14.22 -3.05
CA ASN A 41 12.71 15.27 -3.70
C ASN A 41 11.27 15.32 -3.18
N ILE A 42 10.61 14.18 -2.97
CA ILE A 42 9.28 14.14 -2.34
C ILE A 42 9.37 14.62 -0.89
N ALA A 43 10.38 14.16 -0.16
CA ALA A 43 10.59 14.49 1.25
C ALA A 43 10.92 15.96 1.49
N ASP A 44 11.51 16.67 0.52
CA ASP A 44 11.88 18.08 0.63
C ASP A 44 10.81 19.00 0.03
N ASN A 45 10.28 18.64 -1.15
CA ASN A 45 9.43 19.51 -1.98
C ASN A 45 7.96 19.07 -2.06
N GLY A 46 7.56 17.94 -1.48
CA GLY A 46 6.17 17.47 -1.51
C GLY A 46 5.23 18.27 -0.61
N THR A 47 3.96 18.39 -0.94
CA THR A 47 2.94 18.96 -0.05
C THR A 47 2.65 18.01 1.10
N ASP A 48 2.52 18.55 2.32
CA ASP A 48 2.14 17.76 3.49
C ASP A 48 0.73 17.19 3.33
N ALA A 49 0.53 15.95 3.76
CA ALA A 49 -0.74 15.28 3.66
C ALA A 49 -1.07 14.48 4.91
N VAL A 50 -2.34 14.56 5.34
CA VAL A 50 -2.90 13.61 6.31
C VAL A 50 -3.63 12.50 5.60
N TYR A 51 -3.49 11.29 6.13
CA TYR A 51 -4.19 10.10 5.68
C TYR A 51 -5.20 9.72 6.76
N LEU A 52 -6.46 9.52 6.40
CA LEU A 52 -7.54 9.18 7.33
C LEU A 52 -8.22 7.90 6.85
N SER A 53 -8.14 6.84 7.65
CA SER A 53 -8.77 5.55 7.32
C SER A 53 -9.94 5.25 8.24
N GLY A 54 -10.89 4.47 7.72
CA GLY A 54 -12.05 4.04 8.51
C GLY A 54 -12.82 2.87 7.93
N TRP A 55 -12.46 2.40 6.74
CA TRP A 55 -13.21 1.37 6.05
C TRP A 55 -12.33 0.33 5.36
N ALA A 56 -12.63 -0.93 5.61
CA ALA A 56 -12.12 -2.07 4.87
C ALA A 56 -13.29 -3.02 4.58
N HIS A 57 -13.15 -3.84 3.55
CA HIS A 57 -14.16 -4.81 3.17
C HIS A 57 -13.53 -6.13 2.77
N HIS A 58 -13.92 -7.19 3.46
CA HIS A 58 -13.50 -8.56 3.16
C HIS A 58 -14.48 -9.18 2.18
N GLY A 59 -13.98 -9.78 1.10
CA GLY A 59 -14.80 -10.33 0.03
C GLY A 59 -15.78 -11.39 0.54
N ARG A 60 -17.06 -11.20 0.21
CA ARG A 60 -18.16 -12.02 0.71
C ARG A 60 -18.16 -13.45 0.14
N ASP A 61 -17.52 -13.65 -1.00
CA ASP A 61 -17.34 -14.98 -1.62
C ASP A 61 -16.08 -15.71 -1.12
N THR A 62 -15.19 -15.01 -0.40
CA THR A 62 -13.94 -15.59 0.12
C THR A 62 -14.06 -16.04 1.58
N TYR A 63 -14.84 -15.34 2.39
CA TYR A 63 -14.96 -15.58 3.84
C TYR A 63 -16.34 -16.12 4.21
N SER A 64 -16.40 -17.11 5.11
CA SER A 64 -17.68 -17.55 5.69
C SER A 64 -18.28 -16.43 6.54
N ARG A 65 -19.60 -16.44 6.73
CA ARG A 65 -20.30 -15.44 7.55
C ARG A 65 -19.77 -15.41 8.99
N GLU A 66 -19.55 -16.59 9.57
CA GLU A 66 -19.03 -16.73 10.93
C GLU A 66 -17.62 -16.13 11.07
N LYS A 67 -16.81 -16.20 10.00
CA LYS A 67 -15.50 -15.54 9.99
C LYS A 67 -15.65 -14.03 9.82
N LEU A 68 -16.50 -13.57 8.91
CA LEU A 68 -16.74 -12.14 8.67
C LEU A 68 -17.21 -11.42 9.95
N ASP A 69 -18.07 -12.04 10.74
CA ASP A 69 -18.57 -11.49 12.01
C ASP A 69 -17.47 -11.27 13.08
N GLN A 70 -16.33 -11.94 12.91
CA GLN A 70 -15.16 -11.79 13.77
C GLN A 70 -14.19 -10.71 13.27
N LEU A 71 -14.28 -10.33 11.99
CA LEU A 71 -13.34 -9.42 11.36
C LEU A 71 -13.76 -7.97 11.55
N ASN A 72 -12.78 -7.12 11.83
CA ASN A 72 -12.97 -5.69 11.87
C ASN A 72 -12.88 -5.07 10.47
N GLU A 73 -14.00 -4.50 10.02
CA GLU A 73 -14.09 -3.70 8.78
C GLU A 73 -14.01 -2.20 9.04
N LYS A 74 -13.98 -1.79 10.30
CA LYS A 74 -13.76 -0.41 10.73
C LYS A 74 -12.27 -0.19 10.95
N SER A 75 -11.52 -0.04 9.86
CA SER A 75 -10.07 0.15 9.85
C SER A 75 -9.65 1.56 10.27
N TRP A 76 -10.19 2.04 11.40
CA TRP A 76 -9.91 3.38 11.93
C TRP A 76 -8.42 3.57 12.17
N GLY A 77 -7.95 4.73 11.78
CA GLY A 77 -6.56 5.10 11.90
C GLY A 77 -6.25 6.33 11.09
N GLY A 78 -4.96 6.59 10.96
CA GLY A 78 -4.50 7.68 10.15
C GLY A 78 -3.00 7.67 9.98
N GLY A 79 -2.52 8.70 9.32
CA GLY A 79 -1.13 8.81 8.98
C GLY A 79 -0.79 10.19 8.45
N TYR A 80 0.48 10.31 8.12
CA TYR A 80 1.05 11.50 7.54
C TYR A 80 1.95 11.11 6.37
N GLY A 81 2.09 12.00 5.42
CA GLY A 81 3.03 11.85 4.33
C GLY A 81 3.27 13.15 3.60
N ARG A 82 4.10 13.07 2.56
CA ARG A 82 4.32 14.17 1.61
C ARG A 82 4.02 13.67 0.20
N THR A 83 3.32 14.47 -0.59
CA THR A 83 2.94 14.14 -1.97
C THR A 83 3.49 15.18 -2.93
N LEU A 84 4.12 14.73 -4.01
CA LEU A 84 4.63 15.58 -5.07
C LEU A 84 3.95 15.21 -6.39
N ARG A 85 3.33 16.19 -7.04
CA ARG A 85 2.89 16.10 -8.44
C ARG A 85 4.12 16.27 -9.33
N ASN A 86 4.51 15.22 -10.04
CA ASN A 86 5.70 15.25 -10.89
C ASN A 86 5.48 15.99 -12.21
N ALA A 87 6.55 16.19 -12.98
CA ALA A 87 6.51 16.94 -14.25
C ALA A 87 5.60 16.31 -15.32
N SER A 88 5.28 15.02 -15.20
CA SER A 88 4.34 14.33 -16.09
C SER A 88 2.89 14.42 -15.62
N GLY A 89 2.61 15.16 -14.55
CA GLY A 89 1.27 15.33 -14.00
C GLY A 89 0.80 14.18 -13.13
N ASN A 90 1.69 13.28 -12.69
CA ASN A 90 1.35 12.12 -11.84
C ASN A 90 1.73 12.34 -10.38
N ASP A 91 1.04 11.69 -9.45
CA ASP A 91 1.29 11.81 -8.02
C ASP A 91 2.35 10.81 -7.55
N GLU A 92 3.24 11.28 -6.68
CA GLU A 92 4.20 10.45 -5.95
C GLU A 92 4.14 10.79 -4.46
N SER A 93 3.94 9.81 -3.60
CA SER A 93 3.81 10.05 -2.15
C SER A 93 4.77 9.18 -1.35
N LEU A 94 5.34 9.78 -0.30
CA LEU A 94 5.92 9.05 0.83
C LEU A 94 4.95 9.15 2.00
N TYR A 95 4.63 8.05 2.66
CA TYR A 95 3.64 8.04 3.73
C TYR A 95 3.99 7.05 4.84
N ALA A 96 3.45 7.32 6.03
CA ALA A 96 3.36 6.38 7.13
C ALA A 96 1.96 6.44 7.75
N MET A 97 1.38 5.28 8.04
CA MET A 97 0.04 5.12 8.60
C MET A 97 0.03 4.10 9.73
N ALA A 98 -0.83 4.33 10.72
CA ALA A 98 -1.18 3.38 11.75
C ALA A 98 -2.71 3.19 11.75
N ILE A 99 -3.16 1.94 11.56
CA ILE A 99 -4.58 1.60 11.47
C ILE A 99 -4.94 0.44 12.39
N SER A 100 -6.24 0.28 12.68
CA SER A 100 -6.77 -0.92 13.30
C SER A 100 -6.97 -2.01 12.25
N ASP A 101 -6.32 -3.15 12.42
CA ASP A 101 -6.41 -4.30 11.51
C ASP A 101 -7.70 -5.12 11.69
N SER A 102 -7.81 -6.22 10.96
CA SER A 102 -8.98 -7.10 10.99
C SER A 102 -9.19 -7.82 12.33
N HIS A 103 -8.19 -7.85 13.21
CA HIS A 103 -8.25 -8.38 14.58
C HIS A 103 -8.25 -7.27 15.65
N LYS A 104 -8.52 -6.02 15.25
CA LYS A 104 -8.54 -4.82 16.11
C LYS A 104 -7.18 -4.55 16.78
N LYS A 105 -6.09 -4.94 16.13
CA LYS A 105 -4.71 -4.68 16.57
C LYS A 105 -4.08 -3.59 15.70
N PRO A 106 -3.06 -2.87 16.21
CA PRO A 106 -2.32 -1.92 15.38
C PRO A 106 -1.64 -2.60 14.19
N GLN A 107 -1.87 -2.05 13.01
CA GLN A 107 -1.13 -2.31 11.78
C GLN A 107 -0.40 -1.04 11.36
N LEU A 108 0.91 -1.12 11.23
CA LEU A 108 1.76 -0.02 10.80
C LEU A 108 2.13 -0.22 9.33
N MET A 109 2.11 0.86 8.56
CA MET A 109 2.48 0.87 7.15
C MET A 109 3.36 2.08 6.89
N ALA A 110 4.44 1.92 6.14
CA ALA A 110 5.21 3.04 5.63
C ALA A 110 5.75 2.70 4.25
N GLY A 111 5.62 3.62 3.30
CA GLY A 111 5.97 3.30 1.93
C GLY A 111 5.90 4.46 0.96
N TYR A 112 6.06 4.05 -0.30
CA TYR A 112 5.98 4.90 -1.47
C TYR A 112 4.72 4.54 -2.27
N ALA A 113 4.04 5.55 -2.80
CA ALA A 113 2.90 5.41 -3.70
C ALA A 113 3.15 6.19 -4.99
N TYR A 114 2.70 5.63 -6.11
CA TYR A 114 2.68 6.29 -7.41
C TYR A 114 1.29 6.13 -8.02
N GLU A 115 0.71 7.22 -8.52
CA GLU A 115 -0.54 7.18 -9.28
C GLU A 115 -0.40 7.93 -10.60
N TRP A 116 -0.75 7.26 -11.69
CA TRP A 116 -1.12 7.93 -12.93
C TRP A 116 -2.41 8.71 -12.70
N VAL A 117 -2.40 10.00 -13.01
CA VAL A 117 -3.52 10.91 -12.74
C VAL A 117 -4.20 11.28 -14.05
N TYR A 118 -5.53 11.15 -14.06
CA TYR A 118 -6.39 11.40 -15.21
C TYR A 118 -7.42 12.47 -14.84
N PRO A 119 -7.30 13.70 -15.37
CA PRO A 119 -8.31 14.74 -15.18
C PRO A 119 -9.68 14.30 -15.72
N ILE A 120 -10.75 14.65 -15.00
CA ILE A 120 -12.13 14.35 -15.40
C ILE A 120 -12.71 15.62 -16.02
N ALA A 121 -12.52 15.75 -17.35
CA ALA A 121 -12.92 16.93 -18.10
C ALA A 121 -12.48 18.24 -17.41
N ASP A 122 -13.31 19.28 -17.44
CA ASP A 122 -13.02 20.59 -16.84
C ASP A 122 -13.65 20.74 -15.44
N THR A 123 -13.94 19.64 -14.73
CA THR A 123 -14.65 19.72 -13.43
C THR A 123 -13.74 20.00 -12.24
N GLY A 124 -12.42 20.00 -12.44
CA GLY A 124 -11.43 20.03 -11.36
C GLY A 124 -11.32 18.74 -10.55
N LEU A 125 -12.01 17.66 -10.98
CA LEU A 125 -11.85 16.32 -10.43
C LEU A 125 -10.83 15.54 -11.25
N GLU A 126 -10.19 14.58 -10.61
CA GLU A 126 -9.25 13.65 -11.21
C GLU A 126 -9.45 12.24 -10.66
N ALA A 127 -9.20 11.25 -11.51
CA ALA A 127 -9.11 9.85 -11.14
C ALA A 127 -7.63 9.43 -11.13
N GLY A 128 -7.27 8.52 -10.23
CA GLY A 128 -5.94 7.92 -10.15
C GLY A 128 -5.98 6.42 -10.30
N LEU A 129 -4.96 5.87 -10.94
CA LEU A 129 -4.65 4.43 -10.92
C LEU A 129 -3.16 4.28 -10.64
N GLY A 130 -2.77 3.30 -9.83
CA GLY A 130 -1.40 3.25 -9.38
C GLY A 130 -1.05 2.03 -8.56
N TYR A 131 0.03 2.17 -7.80
CA TYR A 131 0.50 1.16 -6.89
C TYR A 131 1.18 1.79 -5.67
N THR A 132 1.28 1.02 -4.60
CA THR A 132 2.15 1.31 -3.47
C THR A 132 3.11 0.16 -3.22
N ALA A 133 4.35 0.48 -2.85
CA ALA A 133 5.32 -0.44 -2.28
C ALA A 133 5.63 0.03 -0.85
N MET A 134 5.39 -0.83 0.13
CA MET A 134 5.47 -0.46 1.54
C MET A 134 6.02 -1.59 2.40
N LEU A 135 6.52 -1.20 3.57
CA LEU A 135 6.70 -2.11 4.70
C LEU A 135 5.42 -2.08 5.55
N MET A 136 4.95 -3.27 5.92
CA MET A 136 3.80 -3.46 6.78
C MET A 136 4.20 -4.26 8.00
N SER A 137 3.73 -3.86 9.19
CA SER A 137 3.87 -4.61 10.43
C SER A 137 2.49 -4.89 11.02
N ARG A 138 2.24 -6.14 11.39
CA ARG A 138 1.03 -6.58 12.09
C ARG A 138 1.40 -7.59 13.16
N GLN A 139 0.72 -7.56 14.30
CA GLN A 139 1.05 -8.48 15.41
C GLN A 139 0.76 -9.95 15.09
N ASP A 140 -0.28 -10.22 14.30
CA ASP A 140 -0.68 -11.55 13.85
C ASP A 140 0.17 -12.10 12.69
N TYR A 141 1.04 -11.27 12.08
CA TYR A 141 1.95 -11.67 11.01
C TYR A 141 3.39 -11.49 11.45
N PHE A 142 4.19 -12.55 11.37
CA PHE A 142 5.62 -12.52 11.74
C PHE A 142 5.89 -11.88 13.12
N ASN A 143 4.93 -11.96 14.05
CA ASN A 143 5.01 -11.36 15.39
C ASN A 143 5.38 -9.86 15.38
N GLY A 144 4.85 -9.09 14.41
CA GLY A 144 5.10 -7.66 14.29
C GLY A 144 6.40 -7.29 13.57
N ILE A 145 7.19 -8.24 13.07
CA ILE A 145 8.34 -7.94 12.22
C ILE A 145 7.83 -7.34 10.89
N PRO A 146 8.29 -6.14 10.48
CA PRO A 146 7.87 -5.54 9.21
C PRO A 146 8.23 -6.42 8.01
N PHE A 147 7.31 -6.53 7.05
CA PHE A 147 7.50 -7.26 5.80
C PHE A 147 7.10 -6.41 4.59
N PRO A 148 7.77 -6.60 3.43
CA PRO A 148 7.45 -5.83 2.23
C PRO A 148 6.15 -6.33 1.59
N ILE A 149 5.37 -5.39 1.06
CA ILE A 149 4.18 -5.66 0.27
C ILE A 149 4.03 -4.60 -0.82
N ALA A 150 3.53 -5.02 -1.98
CA ALA A 150 3.13 -4.12 -3.05
C ALA A 150 1.67 -4.36 -3.38
N LEU A 151 0.88 -3.29 -3.50
CA LEU A 151 -0.56 -3.36 -3.73
C LEU A 151 -0.98 -2.37 -4.83
N PRO A 152 -2.03 -2.68 -5.61
CA PRO A 152 -2.67 -1.70 -6.49
C PRO A 152 -3.28 -0.56 -5.67
N LEU A 153 -3.33 0.62 -6.28
CA LEU A 153 -4.03 1.81 -5.80
C LEU A 153 -4.98 2.34 -6.88
N ALA A 154 -6.09 2.92 -6.44
CA ALA A 154 -6.96 3.72 -7.27
C ALA A 154 -7.51 4.90 -6.45
N SER A 155 -7.91 5.97 -7.12
CA SER A 155 -8.46 7.13 -6.44
C SER A 155 -9.39 7.98 -7.28
N VAL A 156 -10.14 8.82 -6.57
CA VAL A 156 -10.95 9.89 -7.15
C VAL A 156 -11.00 11.08 -6.19
N GLY A 157 -10.96 12.29 -6.73
CA GLY A 157 -11.07 13.51 -5.92
C GLY A 157 -10.53 14.72 -6.65
N THR A 158 -10.03 15.70 -5.89
CA THR A 158 -9.26 16.83 -6.41
C THR A 158 -7.76 16.56 -6.22
N GLN A 159 -6.91 17.47 -6.71
CA GLN A 159 -5.47 17.39 -6.46
C GLN A 159 -5.14 17.31 -4.96
N SER A 160 -5.81 18.12 -4.13
CA SER A 160 -5.53 18.21 -2.69
C SER A 160 -6.36 17.28 -1.82
N THR A 161 -7.40 16.63 -2.33
CA THR A 161 -8.27 15.74 -1.54
C THR A 161 -8.72 14.56 -2.36
N LYS A 162 -8.28 13.36 -1.98
CA LYS A 162 -8.59 12.12 -2.71
C LYS A 162 -9.16 11.06 -1.79
N LEU A 163 -10.25 10.44 -2.24
CA LEU A 163 -10.64 9.12 -1.75
C LEU A 163 -9.78 8.08 -2.46
N MET A 164 -9.06 7.31 -1.67
CA MET A 164 -8.10 6.32 -2.14
C MET A 164 -8.60 4.92 -1.80
N ALA A 165 -8.26 3.95 -2.65
CA ALA A 165 -8.55 2.55 -2.46
C ALA A 165 -7.31 1.70 -2.78
N SER A 166 -7.05 0.70 -1.96
CA SER A 166 -6.06 -0.35 -2.21
C SER A 166 -6.70 -1.72 -2.07
N TYR A 167 -6.25 -2.69 -2.86
CA TYR A 167 -6.81 -4.04 -2.83
C TYR A 167 -5.72 -5.08 -2.55
N VAL A 168 -5.94 -5.89 -1.51
CA VAL A 168 -5.09 -7.03 -1.18
C VAL A 168 -5.60 -8.25 -1.94
N PRO A 169 -4.89 -8.73 -2.98
CA PRO A 169 -5.36 -9.88 -3.75
C PRO A 169 -5.30 -11.16 -2.94
N ARG A 170 -6.21 -12.09 -3.23
CA ARG A 170 -6.14 -13.46 -2.72
C ARG A 170 -5.08 -14.24 -3.47
N LEU A 171 -3.95 -14.49 -2.81
CA LEU A 171 -2.82 -15.23 -3.40
C LEU A 171 -2.95 -16.76 -3.30
N SER A 172 -3.88 -17.27 -2.49
CA SER A 172 -4.14 -18.70 -2.38
C SER A 172 -5.58 -19.00 -1.99
N LYS A 173 -6.17 -20.03 -2.60
CA LYS A 173 -7.54 -20.46 -2.28
C LYS A 173 -7.66 -21.05 -0.87
N ASN A 174 -6.59 -21.62 -0.32
CA ASN A 174 -6.68 -22.48 0.87
C ASN A 174 -6.33 -21.79 2.19
N LYS A 175 -6.00 -20.48 2.20
CA LYS A 175 -5.45 -19.81 3.39
C LYS A 175 -6.30 -18.69 4.00
N GLY A 176 -7.51 -18.42 3.50
CA GLY A 176 -8.38 -17.38 4.10
C GLY A 176 -7.72 -15.99 4.21
N ASN A 177 -6.76 -15.70 3.33
CA ASN A 177 -5.92 -14.50 3.37
C ASN A 177 -6.04 -13.74 2.04
N GLY A 178 -6.20 -12.42 2.12
CA GLY A 178 -6.43 -11.54 0.96
C GLY A 178 -7.91 -11.41 0.60
N ASP A 179 -8.21 -10.85 -0.57
CA ASP A 179 -9.56 -10.39 -0.93
C ASP A 179 -10.09 -9.33 0.04
N VAL A 180 -9.32 -8.25 0.17
CA VAL A 180 -9.65 -7.12 1.05
C VAL A 180 -9.51 -5.81 0.29
N LEU A 181 -10.59 -5.04 0.22
CA LEU A 181 -10.58 -3.66 -0.24
C LEU A 181 -10.37 -2.74 0.97
N PHE A 182 -9.41 -1.83 0.90
CA PHE A 182 -9.11 -0.85 1.94
C PHE A 182 -9.28 0.55 1.38
N MET A 183 -10.04 1.40 2.06
CA MET A 183 -10.31 2.77 1.62
C MET A 183 -9.89 3.79 2.68
N PHE A 184 -9.30 4.89 2.22
CA PHE A 184 -8.80 5.97 3.06
C PHE A 184 -8.81 7.30 2.31
N LEU A 185 -8.87 8.40 3.03
CA LEU A 185 -8.80 9.76 2.48
C LEU A 185 -7.36 10.27 2.58
N ARG A 186 -6.87 10.91 1.52
CA ARG A 186 -5.65 11.73 1.53
C ARG A 186 -6.07 13.20 1.43
N VAL A 187 -5.61 14.03 2.36
CA VAL A 187 -5.87 15.48 2.35
C VAL A 187 -4.55 16.22 2.47
N GLU A 188 -4.22 17.01 1.46
CA GLU A 188 -3.03 17.85 1.39
C GLU A 188 -3.27 19.22 2.03
N PHE A 189 -2.26 19.77 2.70
CA PHE A 189 -2.29 21.06 3.38
C PHE A 189 -0.96 21.81 3.28
N HIS A 190 -1.02 23.14 3.45
CA HIS A 190 0.10 24.09 3.35
C HIS A 190 0.26 24.88 4.64
#